data_AF-A0A7W4I8I4-F1
#
_entry.id   AF-A0A7W4I8I4-F1
#
_cell.length_a   1.000
_cell.length_b   1.000
_cell.length_c   1.000
_cell.angle_alpha   90.00
_cell.angle_beta   90.00
_cell.angle_gamma   90.00
#
_symmetry.space_group_name_H-M   'P 1'
#
loop_
_entity.id
_entity.type
_entity.pdbx_description
1 polymer ?
#
loop_
_entity_poly.entity_id
_entity_poly.type
_entity_poly.pdbx_seq_one_letter_code
_entity_poly.pdbx_strand_id
1 'polypeptide(L)'
;MPTPPGMLKGKKVDRGITNVRHTESSWWRRWLGVEHRCLVPLTAFAEPEHLPEGGSRQVWFARADGEPPAFFAGLWCRWTSVRKLADGETTDDLYGFLTTEANQEVGAVHPKAMPVILTRQEDMDLWMTAPADEAMRLQRPLADGALVRIAPPEGAS
;
A
#
# COMPACT_ATOMS: atom_id res chain seq x y z
N MET A 1 2.10 3.81 8.34
CA MET A 1 1.98 5.28 8.51
C MET A 1 1.22 5.67 9.77
N PRO A 2 1.42 6.88 10.33
CA PRO A 2 0.69 7.37 11.50
C PRO A 2 -0.82 7.51 11.25
N THR A 3 -1.62 7.16 12.25
CA THR A 3 -3.08 7.26 12.17
C THR A 3 -3.56 8.70 12.42
N PRO A 4 -4.49 9.26 11.62
CA PRO A 4 -5.13 10.54 11.90
C PRO A 4 -5.69 10.63 13.34
N PRO A 5 -5.47 11.74 14.08
CA PRO A 5 -5.86 11.88 15.49
C PRO A 5 -7.34 11.62 15.75
N GLY A 6 -8.22 12.01 14.81
CA GLY A 6 -9.65 11.74 14.91
C GLY A 6 -10.01 10.24 14.97
N MET A 7 -9.18 9.37 14.37
CA MET A 7 -9.36 7.92 14.40
C MET A 7 -8.70 7.25 15.62
N LEU A 8 -7.89 7.98 16.38
CA LEU A 8 -7.26 7.50 17.62
C LEU A 8 -8.12 7.74 18.86
N LYS A 9 -9.27 8.41 18.75
CA LYS A 9 -10.16 8.68 19.89
C LYS A 9 -10.58 7.37 20.58
N GLY A 10 -10.27 7.25 21.87
CA GLY A 10 -10.56 6.05 22.67
C GLY A 10 -9.62 4.86 22.42
N LYS A 11 -8.59 5.02 21.58
CA LYS A 11 -7.55 4.02 21.36
C LYS A 11 -6.37 4.31 22.28
N LYS A 12 -5.81 3.25 22.88
CA LYS A 12 -4.60 3.35 23.72
C LYS A 12 -3.30 3.16 22.93
N VAL A 13 -3.41 2.76 21.66
CA VAL A 13 -2.28 2.51 20.76
C VAL A 13 -2.60 3.00 19.36
N ASP A 14 -1.58 3.42 18.62
CA ASP A 14 -1.64 3.67 17.18
C ASP A 14 -1.17 2.43 16.42
N ARG A 15 -2.11 1.66 15.83
CA ARG A 15 -1.77 0.51 14.97
C ARG A 15 -1.23 0.91 13.60
N GLY A 16 -1.34 2.19 13.26
CA GLY A 16 -0.99 2.77 11.97
C GLY A 16 -1.95 2.42 10.85
N ILE A 17 -1.69 3.07 9.72
CA ILE A 17 -2.38 2.90 8.45
C ILE A 17 -1.37 2.36 7.44
N THR A 18 -1.66 1.20 6.85
CA THR A 18 -0.85 0.62 5.77
C THR A 18 -1.23 1.20 4.41
N ASN A 19 -2.53 1.39 4.17
CA ASN A 19 -3.10 1.77 2.87
C ASN A 19 -3.50 3.25 2.83
N VAL A 20 -2.87 4.04 1.97
CA VAL A 20 -3.13 5.47 1.81
C VAL A 20 -3.97 5.69 0.54
N ARG A 21 -5.28 5.92 0.70
CA ARG A 21 -6.22 6.09 -0.43
C ARG A 21 -6.46 7.56 -0.82
N HIS A 22 -6.66 8.43 0.16
CA HIS A 22 -7.17 9.80 -0.03
C HIS A 22 -6.06 10.84 0.12
N THR A 23 -5.11 10.89 -0.81
CA THR A 23 -3.91 11.74 -0.74
C THR A 23 -4.23 13.24 -0.68
N GLU A 24 -5.43 13.64 -1.11
CA GLU A 24 -5.99 14.97 -0.96
C GLU A 24 -6.31 15.37 0.49
N SER A 25 -6.32 14.43 1.44
CA SER A 25 -6.52 14.76 2.85
C SER A 25 -5.36 15.58 3.42
N SER A 26 -5.66 16.59 4.22
CA SER A 26 -4.65 17.40 4.93
C SER A 26 -3.75 16.58 5.85
N TRP A 27 -4.19 15.37 6.24
CA TRP A 27 -3.34 14.44 6.99
C TRP A 27 -2.16 13.95 6.14
N TRP A 28 -2.41 13.49 4.92
CA TRP A 28 -1.38 12.87 4.08
C TRP A 28 -0.50 13.90 3.39
N ARG A 29 -1.01 15.10 3.08
CA ARG A 29 -0.26 16.17 2.37
C ARG A 29 1.13 16.45 2.94
N ARG A 30 1.34 16.30 4.25
CA ARG A 30 2.64 16.52 4.92
C ARG A 30 3.72 15.49 4.57
N TRP A 31 3.34 14.36 4.00
CA TRP A 31 4.25 13.27 3.60
C TRP A 31 4.17 12.97 2.10
N LEU A 32 3.65 13.90 1.29
CA LEU A 32 3.62 13.72 -0.17
C LEU A 32 4.90 14.25 -0.86
N GLY A 33 5.75 14.97 -0.12
CA GLY A 33 7.05 15.44 -0.59
C GLY A 33 7.99 14.30 -0.97
N VAL A 34 9.00 14.61 -1.79
CA VAL A 34 9.98 13.65 -2.32
C VAL A 34 10.74 12.95 -1.19
N GLU A 35 11.06 13.67 -0.12
CA GLU A 35 11.76 13.19 1.07
C GLU A 35 11.01 12.08 1.83
N HIS A 36 9.71 11.93 1.57
CA HIS A 36 8.85 10.93 2.19
C HIS A 36 8.49 9.77 1.26
N ARG A 37 9.13 9.67 0.08
CA ARG A 37 8.89 8.58 -0.88
C ARG A 37 9.76 7.36 -0.60
N CYS A 38 9.19 6.18 -0.81
CA CYS A 38 9.92 4.93 -0.84
C CYS A 38 9.33 3.98 -1.89
N LEU A 39 10.14 3.02 -2.32
CA LEU A 39 9.71 1.90 -3.15
C LEU A 39 9.60 0.67 -2.24
N VAL A 40 8.40 0.07 -2.16
CA VAL A 40 8.17 -1.13 -1.33
C VAL A 40 8.22 -2.36 -2.25
N PRO A 41 9.29 -3.17 -2.21
CA PRO A 41 9.47 -4.27 -3.16
C PRO A 41 8.42 -5.36 -2.96
N LEU A 42 7.92 -5.92 -4.07
CA LEU A 42 7.06 -7.10 -4.06
C LEU A 42 7.40 -8.06 -5.21
N THR A 43 7.22 -9.34 -4.92
CA THR A 43 7.15 -10.42 -5.92
C THR A 43 5.73 -10.92 -6.10
N ALA A 44 4.94 -10.91 -5.03
CA ALA A 44 3.52 -11.22 -5.02
C ALA A 44 2.81 -10.46 -3.88
N PHE A 45 1.50 -10.32 -3.98
CA PHE A 45 0.65 -9.77 -2.93
C PHE A 45 -0.66 -10.53 -2.83
N ALA A 46 -1.32 -10.45 -1.67
CA ALA A 46 -2.60 -11.12 -1.44
C ALA A 46 -3.71 -10.11 -1.18
N GLU A 47 -4.91 -10.44 -1.64
CA GLU A 47 -6.15 -9.74 -1.28
C GLU A 47 -7.13 -10.72 -0.62
N PRO A 48 -7.91 -10.27 0.37
CA PRO A 48 -8.89 -11.11 1.05
C PRO A 48 -10.15 -11.29 0.19
N GLU A 49 -10.40 -12.52 -0.23
CA GLU A 49 -11.67 -12.93 -0.83
C GLU A 49 -12.65 -13.31 0.28
N HIS A 50 -13.78 -12.60 0.36
CA HIS A 50 -14.84 -12.92 1.31
C HIS A 50 -15.65 -14.11 0.79
N LEU A 51 -15.79 -15.14 1.62
CA LEU A 51 -16.48 -16.38 1.23
C LEU A 51 -17.99 -16.27 1.53
N PRO A 52 -18.87 -16.88 0.70
CA PRO A 52 -20.32 -16.84 0.91
C PRO A 52 -20.75 -17.40 2.27
N GLU A 53 -20.00 -18.38 2.78
CA GLU A 53 -20.28 -19.10 4.04
C GLU A 53 -19.74 -18.35 5.28
N GLY A 54 -19.16 -17.16 5.08
CA GLY A 54 -18.47 -16.40 6.10
C GLY A 54 -16.96 -16.65 6.11
N GLY A 55 -16.22 -15.69 6.64
CA GLY A 55 -14.75 -15.69 6.64
C GLY A 55 -14.14 -15.18 5.33
N SER A 56 -12.81 -15.30 5.24
CA SER A 56 -12.04 -14.86 4.08
C SER A 56 -10.88 -15.80 3.80
N ARG A 57 -10.52 -15.97 2.53
CA ARG A 57 -9.26 -16.61 2.12
C ARG A 57 -8.35 -15.62 1.39
N GLN A 58 -7.05 -15.87 1.44
CA GLN A 58 -6.08 -15.07 0.70
C GLN A 58 -6.04 -15.54 -0.76
N VAL A 59 -6.21 -14.61 -1.69
CA VAL A 59 -5.94 -14.85 -3.12
C VAL A 59 -4.68 -14.09 -3.50
N TRP A 60 -3.70 -14.82 -4.03
CA TRP A 60 -2.38 -14.30 -4.35
C TRP A 60 -2.30 -13.87 -5.81
N PHE A 61 -1.64 -12.75 -6.05
CA PHE A 61 -1.40 -12.16 -7.35
C PHE A 61 0.08 -11.90 -7.56
N ALA A 62 0.55 -12.12 -8.78
CA ALA A 62 1.86 -11.71 -9.27
C ALA A 62 1.73 -11.05 -10.64
N ARG A 63 2.81 -10.43 -11.12
CA ARG A 63 2.86 -9.88 -12.48
C ARG A 63 2.66 -10.99 -13.50
N ALA A 64 1.84 -10.73 -14.52
CA ALA A 64 1.58 -11.69 -15.59
C ALA A 64 2.78 -11.89 -16.53
N ASP A 65 3.67 -10.90 -16.64
CA ASP A 65 4.86 -10.94 -17.50
C ASP A 65 6.03 -11.74 -16.92
N GLY A 66 5.96 -12.17 -15.65
CA GLY A 66 7.03 -12.91 -14.97
C GLY A 66 8.31 -12.10 -14.74
N GLU A 67 8.30 -10.79 -14.99
CA GLU A 67 9.48 -9.93 -14.88
C GLU A 67 9.83 -9.60 -13.39
N PRO A 68 11.09 -9.19 -13.10
CA PRO A 68 11.60 -8.86 -11.76
C PRO A 68 10.81 -7.80 -10.98
N PRO A 69 11.15 -7.57 -9.69
CA PRO A 69 10.24 -7.03 -8.68
C PRO A 69 9.50 -5.77 -9.11
N ALA A 70 8.19 -5.80 -8.92
CA ALA A 70 7.40 -4.57 -8.88
C ALA A 70 7.59 -3.88 -7.52
N PHE A 71 7.14 -2.64 -7.43
CA PHE A 71 7.16 -1.89 -6.18
C PHE A 71 5.78 -1.30 -5.90
N PHE A 72 5.35 -1.29 -4.64
CA PHE A 72 4.26 -0.40 -4.28
C PHE A 72 4.78 1.04 -4.17
N ALA A 73 3.95 2.00 -4.60
CA ALA A 73 4.21 3.42 -4.41
C ALA A 73 4.11 3.78 -2.93
N GLY A 74 5.25 3.75 -2.23
CA GLY A 74 5.35 3.85 -0.78
C GLY A 74 5.55 5.28 -0.26
N LEU A 75 4.95 5.56 0.89
CA LEU A 75 5.27 6.72 1.71
C LEU A 75 5.92 6.28 3.01
N TRP A 76 6.82 7.09 3.56
CA TRP A 76 7.46 6.83 4.84
C TRP A 76 7.63 8.09 5.68
N CYS A 77 7.73 7.92 7.00
CA CYS A 77 8.09 8.98 7.93
C CYS A 77 8.67 8.43 9.23
N ARG A 78 9.51 9.22 9.89
CA ARG A 78 9.88 8.98 11.28
C ARG A 78 8.80 9.53 12.21
N TRP A 79 8.29 8.73 13.14
CA TRP A 79 7.17 9.13 13.99
C TRP A 79 7.26 8.53 15.39
N THR A 80 6.87 9.30 16.39
CA THR A 80 6.83 8.88 17.80
C THR A 80 5.41 8.59 18.22
N SER A 81 5.14 7.38 18.71
CA SER A 81 3.81 6.97 19.19
C SER A 81 3.86 5.70 20.03
N VAL A 82 2.78 5.38 20.73
CA VAL A 82 2.61 4.06 21.36
C VAL A 82 2.04 3.08 20.33
N ARG A 83 2.88 2.22 19.76
CA ARG A 83 2.46 1.20 18.76
C ARG A 83 1.89 -0.05 19.41
N LYS A 84 2.48 -0.46 20.54
CA LYS A 84 2.04 -1.57 21.39
C LYS A 84 2.13 -1.11 22.84
N LEU A 85 1.16 -1.51 23.66
CA LEU A 85 1.14 -1.13 25.08
C LEU A 85 2.38 -1.60 25.85
N ALA A 86 2.90 -2.77 25.48
CA ALA A 86 4.07 -3.36 26.14
C ALA A 86 5.37 -2.58 25.90
N ASP A 87 5.48 -1.91 24.74
CA ASP A 87 6.71 -1.24 24.31
C ASP A 87 6.74 0.23 24.77
N GLY A 88 5.61 0.76 25.25
CA GLY A 88 5.48 2.18 25.58
C GLY A 88 5.54 3.07 24.33
N GLU A 89 6.05 4.29 24.50
CA GLU A 89 6.25 5.22 23.40
C GLU A 89 7.59 4.96 22.70
N THR A 90 7.56 4.79 21.38
CA THR A 90 8.73 4.52 20.54
C THR A 90 8.78 5.49 19.37
N THR A 91 9.99 5.80 18.90
CA THR A 91 10.21 6.52 17.64
C THR A 91 10.62 5.54 16.56
N ASP A 92 9.75 5.34 15.58
CA ASP A 92 9.91 4.34 14.53
C ASP A 92 9.92 4.99 13.15
N ASP A 93 10.66 4.39 12.22
CA ASP A 93 10.55 4.69 10.80
C ASP A 93 9.38 3.87 10.25
N LEU A 94 8.27 4.54 9.98
CA LEU A 94 7.02 3.94 9.54
C LEU A 94 6.91 4.07 8.03
N TYR A 95 6.27 3.08 7.40
CA TYR A 95 5.86 3.18 6.00
C TYR A 95 4.41 2.75 5.79
N GLY A 96 3.91 3.03 4.60
CA GLY A 96 2.68 2.53 4.01
C GLY A 96 2.75 2.75 2.51
N PHE A 97 1.71 2.41 1.77
CA PHE A 97 1.70 2.56 0.32
C PHE A 97 0.35 3.06 -0.17
N LEU A 98 0.38 3.69 -1.34
CA LEU A 98 -0.82 4.20 -1.97
C LEU A 98 -1.71 3.04 -2.41
N THR A 99 -3.02 3.25 -2.29
CA THR A 99 -4.03 2.39 -2.90
C THR A 99 -4.88 3.18 -3.88
N THR A 100 -5.48 2.47 -4.82
CA THR A 100 -6.28 2.99 -5.93
C THR A 100 -7.50 2.09 -6.14
N GLU A 101 -8.35 2.40 -7.12
CA GLU A 101 -9.39 1.47 -7.60
C GLU A 101 -8.77 0.17 -8.11
N ALA A 102 -9.48 -0.94 -7.96
CA ALA A 102 -9.00 -2.24 -8.43
C ALA A 102 -9.13 -2.38 -9.95
N ASN A 103 -8.14 -3.01 -10.58
CA ASN A 103 -8.23 -3.46 -11.97
C ASN A 103 -9.14 -4.70 -12.09
N GLN A 104 -9.32 -5.26 -13.30
CA GLN A 104 -10.22 -6.39 -13.53
C GLN A 104 -9.89 -7.62 -12.65
N GLU A 105 -8.61 -8.01 -12.52
CA GLU A 105 -8.24 -9.24 -11.83
C GLU A 105 -8.41 -9.13 -10.31
N VAL A 106 -7.96 -8.02 -9.73
CA VAL A 106 -8.11 -7.75 -8.30
C VAL A 106 -9.57 -7.47 -7.98
N GLY A 107 -10.27 -6.72 -8.85
CA GLY A 107 -11.67 -6.34 -8.64
C GLY A 107 -12.63 -7.53 -8.61
N ALA A 108 -12.28 -8.61 -9.32
CA ALA A 108 -13.01 -9.88 -9.26
C ALA A 108 -12.88 -10.62 -7.91
N VAL A 109 -11.97 -10.18 -7.03
CA VAL A 109 -11.74 -10.75 -5.68
C VAL A 109 -12.09 -9.74 -4.59
N HIS A 110 -11.57 -8.54 -4.70
CA HIS A 110 -11.69 -7.45 -3.74
C HIS A 110 -11.93 -6.12 -4.48
N PRO A 111 -13.18 -5.77 -4.78
CA PRO A 111 -13.52 -4.64 -5.67
C PRO A 111 -13.19 -3.25 -5.09
N LYS A 112 -12.88 -3.16 -3.79
CA LYS A 112 -12.76 -1.87 -3.11
C LYS A 112 -11.48 -1.12 -3.48
N ALA A 113 -10.37 -1.82 -3.61
CA ALA A 113 -9.08 -1.22 -3.88
C ALA A 113 -8.05 -2.26 -4.32
N MET A 114 -7.01 -1.79 -4.99
CA MET A 114 -5.73 -2.48 -5.10
C MET A 114 -4.59 -1.54 -4.67
N PRO A 115 -3.40 -2.08 -4.35
CA PRO A 115 -2.20 -1.26 -4.20
C PRO A 115 -1.82 -0.55 -5.52
N VAL A 116 -1.20 0.61 -5.42
CA VAL A 116 -0.55 1.24 -6.58
C VAL A 116 0.76 0.51 -6.85
N ILE A 117 0.86 -0.14 -8.01
CA ILE A 117 1.99 -0.99 -8.40
C ILE A 117 2.78 -0.29 -9.51
N LEU A 118 4.07 -0.08 -9.27
CA LEU A 118 5.03 0.48 -10.22
C LEU A 118 5.84 -0.67 -10.83
N THR A 119 5.79 -0.79 -12.16
CA THR A 119 6.42 -1.89 -12.90
C THR A 119 7.50 -1.43 -13.89
N ARG A 120 7.50 -0.15 -14.27
CA ARG A 120 8.44 0.47 -15.20
C ARG A 120 9.44 1.34 -14.45
N GLN A 121 10.69 1.35 -14.90
CA GLN A 121 11.74 2.20 -14.33
C GLN A 121 11.34 3.68 -14.35
N GLU A 122 10.74 4.15 -15.45
CA GLU A 122 10.26 5.53 -15.60
C GLU A 122 9.25 5.93 -14.51
N ASP A 123 8.33 5.04 -14.15
CA ASP A 123 7.34 5.29 -13.10
C ASP A 123 8.00 5.28 -11.71
N MET A 124 9.01 4.44 -11.50
CA MET A 124 9.80 4.41 -10.25
C MET A 124 10.61 5.69 -10.08
N ASP A 125 11.27 6.16 -11.16
CA ASP A 125 12.06 7.39 -11.15
C ASP A 125 11.14 8.61 -10.93
N LEU A 126 10.00 8.65 -11.62
CA LEU A 126 8.98 9.68 -11.41
C LEU A 126 8.47 9.67 -9.97
N TRP A 127 8.18 8.50 -9.41
CA TRP A 127 7.76 8.37 -8.02
C TRP A 127 8.79 8.90 -7.03
N MET A 128 10.07 8.64 -7.28
CA MET A 128 11.16 8.97 -6.36
C MET A 128 11.70 10.39 -6.51
N THR A 129 11.39 11.11 -7.60
CA THR A 129 12.03 12.41 -7.89
C THR A 129 11.05 13.54 -8.20
N ALA A 130 9.86 13.23 -8.71
CA ALA A 130 8.96 14.27 -9.18
C ALA A 130 8.22 14.98 -8.04
N PRO A 131 7.81 16.25 -8.25
CA PRO A 131 6.91 16.96 -7.35
C PRO A 131 5.63 16.18 -7.04
N ALA A 132 5.00 16.50 -5.92
CA ALA A 132 3.86 15.75 -5.40
C ALA A 132 2.70 15.65 -6.40
N ASP A 133 2.34 16.74 -7.05
CA ASP A 133 1.25 16.81 -8.03
C ASP A 133 1.47 15.92 -9.26
N GLU A 134 2.71 15.84 -9.73
CA GLU A 134 3.07 14.98 -10.86
C GLU A 134 3.09 13.51 -10.45
N ALA A 135 3.72 13.18 -9.33
CA ALA A 135 3.82 11.80 -8.91
C ALA A 135 2.48 11.20 -8.44
N MET A 136 1.54 12.01 -7.94
CA MET A 136 0.19 11.52 -7.61
C MET A 136 -0.59 11.06 -8.85
N ARG A 137 -0.16 11.39 -10.08
CA ARG A 137 -0.72 10.81 -11.32
C ARG A 137 -0.45 9.31 -11.43
N LEU A 138 0.54 8.79 -10.70
CA LEU A 138 0.80 7.35 -10.59
C LEU A 138 -0.20 6.64 -9.67
N GLN A 139 -1.01 7.36 -8.89
CA GLN A 139 -2.06 6.77 -8.05
C GLN A 139 -3.26 6.32 -8.90
N ARG A 140 -3.04 5.28 -9.71
CA ARG A 140 -3.99 4.72 -10.68
C ARG A 140 -3.85 3.19 -10.70
N PRO A 141 -4.90 2.43 -11.08
CA PRO A 141 -4.80 0.99 -11.22
C PRO A 141 -3.71 0.61 -12.22
N LEU A 142 -3.08 -0.55 -11.99
CA LEU A 142 -2.31 -1.21 -13.04
C LEU A 142 -3.26 -1.63 -14.17
N ALA A 143 -2.77 -1.71 -15.41
CA ALA A 143 -3.60 -2.11 -16.55
C ALA A 143 -4.21 -3.51 -16.33
N ASP A 144 -5.41 -3.72 -16.89
CA ASP A 144 -6.01 -5.06 -16.95
C ASP A 144 -5.08 -6.04 -17.69
N GLY A 145 -5.09 -7.31 -17.28
CA GLY A 145 -4.21 -8.35 -17.81
C GLY A 145 -2.76 -8.29 -17.30
N ALA A 146 -2.38 -7.27 -16.52
CA ALA A 146 -1.02 -7.14 -15.99
C ALA A 146 -0.75 -8.02 -14.76
N LEU A 147 -1.79 -8.59 -14.15
CA LEU A 147 -1.70 -9.47 -12.99
C LEU A 147 -2.28 -10.84 -13.30
N VAL A 148 -1.75 -11.87 -12.64
CA VAL A 148 -2.27 -13.23 -12.69
C VAL A 148 -2.43 -13.78 -11.28
N ARG A 149 -3.48 -14.58 -11.06
CA ARG A 149 -3.66 -15.32 -9.79
C ARG A 149 -2.64 -16.45 -9.73
N ILE A 150 -1.98 -16.60 -8.59
CA ILE A 150 -0.98 -17.65 -8.35
C ILE A 150 -1.32 -18.46 -7.11
N ALA A 151 -0.64 -19.60 -6.93
CA ALA A 151 -0.61 -20.28 -5.64
C ALA A 151 0.11 -19.41 -4.60
N PRO A 152 -0.16 -19.60 -3.29
CA PRO A 152 0.61 -18.93 -2.24
C PRO A 152 2.11 -19.14 -2.43
N PRO A 153 2.94 -18.08 -2.35
CA PRO A 153 4.39 -18.21 -2.38
C PRO A 153 4.90 -19.11 -1.25
N GLU A 154 6.02 -19.80 -1.47
CA GLU A 154 6.66 -20.59 -0.40
C GLU A 154 6.97 -19.69 0.81
N GLY A 155 6.56 -20.14 2.01
CA GLY A 155 6.74 -19.39 3.26
C GLY A 155 5.69 -18.31 3.53
N ALA A 156 4.69 -18.14 2.67
CA ALA A 156 3.53 -17.31 2.98
C ALA A 156 2.61 -18.02 4.01
N SER A 157 2.39 -17.39 5.17
CA SER A 157 1.53 -17.88 6.25
C SER A 157 0.15 -17.25 6.22
#